data_AF-A0A139N183-F1
#
_entry.id   AF-A0A139N183-F1
#
_cell.length_a   1.000
_cell.length_b   1.000
_cell.length_c   1.000
_cell.angle_alpha   90.00
_cell.angle_beta   90.00
_cell.angle_gamma   90.00
#
_symmetry.space_group_name_H-M   'P 1'
#
loop_
_entity.id
_entity.type
_entity.pdbx_description
1 polymer ?
#
loop_
_entity_poly.entity_id
_entity_poly.type
_entity_poly.pdbx_seq_one_letter_code
_entity_poly.pdbx_strand_id
1 'polypeptide(L)' 'MDGLGDNVARQVVRAREEGEFLSKTELRKRGGLSSTLVEKMDDMGILGNMPEDNQLSLFDELF' A
#
# COMPACT_ATOMS: atom_id res chain seq x y z
N MET A 1 -7.66 -6.28 -14.17
CA MET A 1 -7.74 -5.11 -13.28
C MET A 1 -8.60 -4.07 -13.96
N ASP A 2 -9.91 -4.28 -13.96
CA ASP A 2 -10.82 -3.25 -14.46
C ASP A 2 -11.07 -2.26 -13.32
N GLY A 3 -10.74 -0.98 -13.52
CA GLY A 3 -10.91 0.07 -12.51
C GLY A 3 -9.62 0.70 -11.95
N LEU A 4 -8.42 0.26 -12.34
CA LEU A 4 -7.20 1.04 -12.10
C LEU A 4 -7.16 2.17 -13.14
N GLY A 5 -7.70 3.33 -12.80
CA GLY A 5 -7.63 4.51 -13.67
C GLY A 5 -6.18 4.97 -13.87
N ASP A 6 -5.85 5.52 -15.05
CA ASP A 6 -4.50 6.00 -15.40
C ASP A 6 -3.93 6.96 -14.33
N ASN A 7 -4.81 7.76 -13.71
CA ASN A 7 -4.44 8.66 -12.62
C ASN A 7 -3.93 7.92 -11.36
N VAL A 8 -4.57 6.82 -10.96
CA VAL A 8 -4.16 6.02 -9.80
C VAL A 8 -2.81 5.37 -10.08
N ALA A 9 -2.62 4.82 -11.29
CA ALA A 9 -1.33 4.24 -11.68
C ALA A 9 -0.19 5.27 -11.60
N ARG A 10 -0.39 6.49 -12.11
CA ARG A 10 0.59 7.58 -12.01
C ARG A 10 0.84 7.99 -10.56
N GLN A 11 -0.20 8.04 -9.73
CA GLN A 11 -0.07 8.39 -8.32
C GLN A 11 0.74 7.34 -7.55
N VAL A 12 0.53 6.05 -7.78
CA VAL A 12 1.32 4.97 -7.17
C VAL A 12 2.80 5.12 -7.53
N VAL A 13 3.11 5.33 -8.80
CA VAL A 13 4.50 5.51 -9.27
C VAL A 13 5.13 6.73 -8.61
N ARG A 14 4.46 7.89 -8.63
CA ARG A 14 4.95 9.11 -7.99
C ARG A 14 5.14 8.93 -6.49
N ALA A 15 4.16 8.33 -5.79
CA ALA A 15 4.26 8.09 -4.36
C ALA A 15 5.46 7.19 -4.03
N ARG A 16 5.77 6.18 -4.87
CA ARG A 16 6.94 5.32 -4.69
C ARG A 16 8.27 6.06 -4.81
N GLU A 17 8.33 7.18 -5.53
CA GLU A 17 9.54 8.03 -5.61
C GLU A 17 9.86 8.70 -4.27
N GLU A 18 8.87 8.91 -3.40
CA GLU A 18 9.05 9.49 -2.06
C GLU A 18 9.57 8.46 -1.03
N GLY A 19 9.63 7.18 -1.40
CA GLY A 19 10.09 6.10 -0.54
C GLY A 19 9.24 4.85 -0.68
N GLU A 20 9.69 3.75 -0.07
CA GLU A 20 8.96 2.48 -0.11
C GLU A 20 7.60 2.56 0.59
N PHE A 21 6.68 1.67 0.23
CA PHE A 21 5.44 1.47 0.98
C PHE A 21 5.72 0.43 2.05
N LEU A 22 5.45 0.77 3.31
CA LEU A 22 5.72 -0.12 4.44
C LEU A 22 4.52 -0.99 4.80
N SER A 23 3.32 -0.62 4.35
CA SER A 23 2.08 -1.37 4.60
C SER A 23 1.03 -1.18 3.50
N LYS A 24 0.03 -2.07 3.49
CA LYS A 24 -1.13 -1.97 2.60
C LYS A 24 -1.96 -0.71 2.87
N THR A 25 -2.10 -0.30 4.14
CA THR A 25 -2.72 0.98 4.50
C THR A 25 -1.97 2.17 3.93
N GLU A 26 -0.64 2.14 3.97
CA GLU A 26 0.17 3.21 3.40
C GLU A 26 0.05 3.25 1.87
N LEU A 27 0.13 2.10 1.20
CA LEU A 27 -0.08 1.99 -0.24
C LEU A 27 -1.43 2.59 -0.64
N ARG A 28 -2.50 2.27 0.10
CA ARG A 28 -3.84 2.82 -0.13
C ARG A 28 -3.87 4.35 -0.01
N LYS A 29 -3.32 4.88 1.09
CA LYS A 29 -3.34 6.32 1.39
C LYS A 29 -2.47 7.14 0.43
N ARG A 30 -1.20 6.75 0.24
CA ARG A 30 -0.24 7.47 -0.60
C ARG A 30 -0.48 7.22 -2.10
N GLY A 31 -0.72 5.97 -2.48
CA GLY A 31 -0.97 5.58 -3.87
C GLY A 31 -2.38 5.91 -4.37
N GLY A 32 -3.30 6.28 -3.49
CA GLY A 32 -4.67 6.64 -3.85
C GLY A 32 -5.51 5.45 -4.34
N LEU A 33 -5.18 4.23 -3.90
CA LEU A 33 -5.97 3.04 -4.24
C LEU A 33 -7.22 2.98 -3.35
N SER A 34 -8.29 2.35 -3.85
CA SER A 34 -9.43 1.97 -3.02
C SER A 34 -9.13 0.68 -2.23
N SER A 35 -9.87 0.43 -1.14
CA SER A 35 -9.72 -0.81 -0.36
C SER A 35 -9.91 -2.06 -1.23
N THR A 36 -10.96 -2.08 -2.04
CA THR A 36 -11.27 -3.20 -2.95
C THR A 36 -10.15 -3.49 -3.94
N LEU A 37 -9.43 -2.46 -4.40
CA LEU A 37 -8.32 -2.65 -5.31
C LEU A 37 -7.09 -3.23 -4.60
N VAL A 38 -6.80 -2.76 -3.39
CA VAL A 38 -5.71 -3.29 -2.56
C VAL A 38 -5.99 -4.75 -2.17
N GLU A 39 -7.21 -5.07 -1.73
CA GLU A 39 -7.66 -6.44 -1.46
C GLU A 39 -7.49 -7.33 -2.68
N LYS A 40 -7.93 -6.88 -3.85
CA LYS A 40 -7.75 -7.64 -5.10
C LYS A 40 -6.27 -7.85 -5.46
N MET A 41 -5.41 -6.86 -5.22
CA MET A 41 -3.97 -7.01 -5.45
C MET A 41 -3.36 -8.03 -4.48
N ASP A 42 -3.84 -8.07 -3.25
CA ASP A 42 -3.42 -9.02 -2.23
C ASP A 42 -3.86 -10.45 -2.55
N ASP A 43 -5.13 -10.64 -2.93
CA ASP A 43 -5.68 -11.92 -3.38
C ASP A 43 -4.93 -12.49 -4.59
N MET A 44 -4.41 -11.59 -5.45
CA MET A 44 -3.57 -11.94 -6.59
C MET A 44 -2.10 -12.22 -6.22
N GLY A 45 -1.72 -12.06 -4.95
CA GLY A 45 -0.36 -12.24 -4.44
C GLY A 45 0.63 -11.13 -4.85
N ILE A 46 0.14 -10.00 -5.36
CA ILE A 46 0.99 -8.89 -5.85
C ILE A 46 1.69 -8.19 -4.69
N LEU A 47 1.02 -8.10 -3.53
CA LEU A 47 1.54 -7.40 -2.35
C LEU A 47 2.46 -8.29 -1.50
N GLY A 48 2.61 -9.57 -1.85
CA GLY A 48 3.47 -10.51 -1.15
C GLY A 48 3.20 -10.55 0.36
N ASN A 49 4.26 -10.35 1.15
CA ASN A 49 4.18 -10.33 2.62
C ASN A 49 4.05 -8.91 3.19
N MET A 50 3.57 -7.94 2.42
CA MET A 50 3.35 -6.58 2.92
C MET A 50 2.37 -6.61 4.11
N PRO A 51 2.72 -6.01 5.26
CA PRO A 51 1.82 -6.00 6.42
C PRO A 51 0.61 -5.08 6.18
N GLU A 52 -0.49 -5.33 6.88
CA GLU A 52 -1.70 -4.51 6.78
C GLU A 52 -1.46 -3.05 7.16
N ASP A 53 -0.79 -2.84 8.29
CA ASP A 53 -0.48 -1.52 8.85
C ASP A 53 1.00 -1.41 9.21
N ASN A 54 1.47 -0.17 9.35
CA ASN A 54 2.81 0.10 9.83
C ASN A 54 2.90 -0.32 11.30
N GLN A 55 3.62 -1.39 11.60
CA GLN A 55 3.93 -1.74 12.98
C GLN A 55 5.06 -0.82 13.46
N LEU A 56 4.75 0.06 14.40
CA LEU A 56 5.73 0.88 15.11
C LEU A 56 6.41 0.05 16.21
N SER A 57 7.13 -1.00 15.84
CA SER A 57 7.74 -1.91 16.83
C SER A 57 8.97 -1.34 17.55
N LEU A 58 9.35 -0.08 17.34
CA LEU A 58 10.55 0.49 17.96
C LEU A 58 10.32 1.08 19.36
N PHE A 59 9.06 1.36 19.75
CA PHE A 59 8.74 1.96 21.05
C PHE A 59 7.75 1.16 21.90
N ASP A 60 7.02 0.19 21.32
CA ASP A 60 6.10 -0.67 22.08
C ASP A 60 6.85 -1.71 22.96
N GLU A 61 8.13 -1.97 22.70
CA GLU A 61 8.98 -2.86 23.52
C GLU A 61 9.65 -2.13 24.71
N LEU A 62 9.51 -0.81 24.81
CA LEU A 62 10.19 0.03 25.81
C LEU A 62 9.31 0.46 26.98
N PHE A 63 8.02 0.07 27.01
CA PHE A 63 7.08 0.35 28.10
C PHE A 63 6.41 -0.91 28.64
#